data_AF-A0AAU1X765-F1
#
_entry.id   AF-A0AAU1X765-F1
#
_cell.length_a   1.000
_cell.length_b   1.000
_cell.length_c   1.000
_cell.angle_alpha   90.00
_cell.angle_beta   90.00
_cell.angle_gamma   90.00
#
_symmetry.space_group_name_H-M   'P 1'
#
loop_
_entity.id
_entity.type
_entity.pdbx_description
1 polymer ?
#
loop_
_entity_poly.entity_id
_entity_poly.type
_entity_poly.pdbx_seq_one_letter_code
_entity_poly.pdbx_strand_id
1 'polypeptide(L)'
;MVRGAGGVQGAAGAPGAGGPDWWGGLNLNEVERPEQVLAAFERGERFVGVAVIALALNHPDPAAVLPVVARALESADREVRRQGVVALAHVARLHRTVDRRCLELLRRCPRGNEADDDLWSFVPHRELPLWLWRHHLRERLVERLRRPFG
;
A
#
# COMPACT_ATOMS: atom_id res chain seq x y z
N MET A 1 -31.16 -44.83 1.18
CA MET A 1 -31.51 -43.64 1.99
C MET A 1 -30.32 -42.70 1.99
N VAL A 2 -30.62 -41.40 1.97
CA VAL A 2 -29.77 -40.25 1.67
C VAL A 2 -29.17 -39.64 2.95
N ARG A 3 -27.98 -39.01 2.82
CA ARG A 3 -27.31 -38.02 3.71
C ARG A 3 -26.78 -38.57 5.05
N GLY A 4 -25.55 -38.28 5.51
CA GLY A 4 -24.63 -37.19 5.19
C GLY A 4 -24.87 -35.98 6.08
N ALA A 5 -24.08 -35.81 7.14
CA ALA A 5 -23.69 -34.52 7.74
C ALA A 5 -22.73 -34.77 8.92
N GLY A 6 -21.44 -34.83 8.61
CA GLY A 6 -20.40 -34.58 9.61
C GLY A 6 -20.40 -33.09 9.93
N GLY A 7 -21.00 -32.73 11.07
CA GLY A 7 -20.89 -31.40 11.63
C GLY A 7 -19.57 -31.28 12.38
N VAL A 8 -18.53 -30.77 11.74
CA VAL A 8 -17.36 -30.26 12.46
C VAL A 8 -17.68 -28.82 12.82
N GLN A 9 -18.06 -28.63 14.09
CA GLN A 9 -18.20 -27.32 14.71
C GLN A 9 -16.85 -26.62 14.64
N GLY A 10 -16.80 -25.51 13.89
CA GLY A 10 -15.67 -24.59 13.93
C GLY A 10 -15.59 -23.99 15.33
N ALA A 11 -14.54 -24.36 16.06
CA ALA A 11 -14.19 -23.71 17.31
C ALA A 11 -13.82 -22.25 17.00
N ALA A 12 -14.69 -21.33 17.39
CA ALA A 12 -14.36 -19.92 17.49
C ALA A 12 -13.33 -19.76 18.61
N GLY A 13 -12.06 -19.72 18.24
CA GLY A 13 -10.96 -19.39 19.14
C GLY A 13 -11.01 -17.90 19.50
N ALA A 14 -10.79 -17.62 20.78
CA ALA A 14 -10.68 -16.27 21.33
C ALA A 14 -9.71 -15.38 20.53
N PRO A 15 -9.95 -14.04 20.45
CA PRO A 15 -8.98 -13.12 19.88
C PRO A 15 -7.70 -13.14 20.73
N GLY A 16 -6.63 -13.72 20.17
CA GLY A 16 -5.31 -13.78 20.82
C GLY A 16 -4.52 -15.07 20.65
N ALA A 17 -5.08 -16.15 20.08
CA ALA A 17 -4.38 -17.44 19.94
C ALA A 17 -4.03 -17.84 18.50
N GLY A 18 -4.52 -17.12 17.49
CA GLY A 18 -4.20 -17.33 16.08
C GLY A 18 -3.42 -16.15 15.53
N GLY A 19 -2.41 -16.39 14.69
CA GLY A 19 -1.73 -15.33 13.94
C GLY A 19 -2.70 -14.59 12.99
N PRO A 20 -2.20 -13.58 12.25
CA PRO A 20 -3.06 -12.78 11.39
C PRO A 20 -3.80 -13.61 10.34
N ASP A 21 -5.04 -13.25 10.04
CA ASP A 21 -5.85 -13.94 9.04
C ASP A 21 -5.51 -13.44 7.62
N TRP A 22 -4.40 -13.97 7.11
CA TRP A 22 -3.87 -13.64 5.79
C TRP A 22 -4.79 -14.05 4.62
N TRP A 23 -5.76 -14.94 4.87
CA TRP A 23 -6.60 -15.54 3.84
C TRP A 23 -8.04 -15.04 3.83
N GLY A 24 -8.59 -14.66 4.98
CA GLY A 24 -9.89 -14.02 5.14
C GLY A 24 -9.82 -12.50 5.36
N GLY A 25 -8.64 -11.96 5.71
CA GLY A 25 -8.39 -10.53 5.86
C GLY A 25 -8.87 -9.93 7.18
N LEU A 26 -9.36 -10.76 8.11
CA LEU A 26 -9.67 -10.32 9.46
C LEU A 26 -8.37 -9.91 10.17
N ASN A 27 -8.45 -9.04 11.18
CA ASN A 27 -7.36 -8.56 12.05
C ASN A 27 -6.04 -8.06 11.39
N LEU A 28 -5.98 -7.89 10.06
CA LEU A 28 -4.77 -7.39 9.40
C LEU A 28 -4.38 -5.96 9.82
N ASN A 29 -5.31 -5.19 10.38
CA ASN A 29 -5.01 -3.87 10.95
C ASN A 29 -4.15 -3.94 12.22
N GLU A 30 -4.10 -5.10 12.90
CA GLU A 30 -3.30 -5.36 14.09
C GLU A 30 -1.88 -5.83 13.74
N VAL A 31 -1.57 -5.99 12.44
CA VAL A 31 -0.23 -6.36 11.98
C VAL A 31 0.67 -5.13 12.04
N GLU A 32 1.46 -5.05 13.10
CA GLU A 32 2.41 -3.96 13.31
C GLU A 32 3.84 -4.29 12.89
N ARG A 33 4.15 -5.57 12.59
CA ARG A 33 5.53 -6.02 12.38
C ARG A 33 5.87 -6.13 10.89
N PRO A 34 6.75 -5.27 10.34
CA PRO A 34 7.13 -5.30 8.92
C PRO A 34 7.63 -6.66 8.44
N GLU A 35 8.44 -7.34 9.25
CA GLU A 35 8.99 -8.67 8.97
C GLU A 35 7.90 -9.75 8.83
N GLN A 36 6.77 -9.59 9.51
CA GLN A 36 5.65 -10.52 9.42
C GLN A 36 4.95 -10.39 8.07
N VAL A 37 4.79 -9.16 7.57
CA VAL A 37 4.23 -8.88 6.25
C VAL A 37 5.18 -9.36 5.16
N LEU A 38 6.49 -9.15 5.31
CA LEU A 38 7.49 -9.68 4.38
C LEU A 38 7.45 -11.21 4.31
N ALA A 39 7.31 -11.89 5.45
CA ALA A 39 7.13 -13.35 5.46
C ALA A 39 5.81 -13.78 4.78
N ALA A 40 4.74 -12.99 4.87
CA ALA A 40 3.47 -13.25 4.18
C ALA A 40 3.60 -13.10 2.65
N PHE A 41 4.44 -12.19 2.16
CA PHE A 41 4.78 -12.12 0.74
C PHE A 41 5.41 -13.43 0.24
N GLU A 42 6.36 -13.99 0.99
CA GLU A 42 7.05 -15.23 0.60
C GLU A 42 6.12 -16.45 0.61
N ARG A 43 5.04 -16.42 1.41
CA ARG A 43 3.99 -17.46 1.40
C ARG A 43 2.92 -17.27 0.32
N GLY A 44 2.94 -16.15 -0.42
CA GLY A 44 1.93 -15.86 -1.43
C GLY A 44 0.54 -15.61 -0.86
N GLU A 45 0.47 -15.03 0.35
CA GLU A 45 -0.79 -14.81 1.05
C GLU A 45 -1.72 -13.84 0.31
N ARG A 46 -3.01 -14.19 0.26
CA ARG A 46 -4.01 -13.49 -0.56
C ARG A 46 -4.18 -12.01 -0.20
N PHE A 47 -4.20 -11.68 1.09
CA PHE A 47 -4.47 -10.32 1.56
C PHE A 47 -3.22 -9.56 2.03
N VAL A 48 -2.02 -10.00 1.61
CA VAL A 48 -0.77 -9.36 2.03
C VAL A 48 -0.73 -7.86 1.74
N GLY A 49 -1.25 -7.40 0.59
CA GLY A 49 -1.24 -5.98 0.25
C GLY A 49 -2.17 -5.12 1.13
N VAL A 50 -3.23 -5.68 1.69
CA VAL A 50 -4.06 -5.00 2.71
C VAL A 50 -3.24 -4.76 3.99
N ALA A 51 -2.46 -5.75 4.40
CA ALA A 51 -1.56 -5.60 5.55
C ALA A 51 -0.47 -4.54 5.30
N VAL A 52 -0.01 -4.36 4.05
CA VAL A 52 0.92 -3.25 3.71
C VAL A 52 0.29 -1.89 3.94
N ILE A 53 -0.99 -1.72 3.58
CA ILE A 53 -1.73 -0.47 3.84
C ILE A 53 -1.89 -0.25 5.34
N ALA A 54 -2.29 -1.28 6.09
CA ALA A 54 -2.40 -1.21 7.55
C ALA A 54 -1.08 -0.80 8.20
N LEU A 55 0.03 -1.42 7.77
CA LEU A 55 1.36 -1.10 8.27
C LEU A 55 1.72 0.37 7.99
N ALA A 56 1.40 0.89 6.80
CA ALA A 56 1.64 2.29 6.45
C ALA A 56 0.76 3.29 7.23
N LEU A 57 -0.40 2.86 7.74
CA LEU A 57 -1.28 3.69 8.56
C LEU A 57 -0.88 3.71 10.04
N ASN A 58 -0.35 2.59 10.54
CA ASN A 58 -0.22 2.36 11.98
C ASN A 58 1.23 2.36 12.48
N HIS A 59 2.21 2.04 11.64
CA HIS A 59 3.60 1.91 12.08
C HIS A 59 4.28 3.30 12.18
N PRO A 60 4.92 3.63 13.32
CA PRO A 60 5.44 4.98 13.54
C PRO A 60 6.73 5.28 12.75
N ASP A 61 7.52 4.26 12.42
CA ASP A 61 8.79 4.42 11.71
C ASP A 61 8.64 4.15 10.20
N PRO A 62 8.74 5.18 9.34
CA PRO A 62 8.64 5.01 7.89
C PRO A 62 9.82 4.23 7.30
N ALA A 63 11.01 4.24 7.93
CA ALA A 63 12.17 3.52 7.42
C ALA A 63 11.97 2.00 7.46
N ALA A 64 11.18 1.50 8.41
CA ALA A 64 10.80 0.10 8.50
C ALA A 64 9.65 -0.28 7.53
N VAL A 65 8.78 0.68 7.20
CA VAL A 65 7.61 0.48 6.32
C VAL A 65 7.98 0.50 4.84
N LEU A 66 8.81 1.46 4.43
CA LEU A 66 9.16 1.70 3.02
C LEU A 66 9.68 0.44 2.28
N PRO A 67 10.51 -0.44 2.88
CA PRO A 67 10.89 -1.70 2.26
C PRO A 67 9.71 -2.63 1.94
N VAL A 68 8.70 -2.67 2.81
CA VAL A 68 7.48 -3.48 2.61
C VAL A 68 6.61 -2.88 1.50
N VAL A 69 6.50 -1.56 1.47
CA VAL A 69 5.81 -0.83 0.39
C VAL A 69 6.51 -1.07 -0.95
N ALA A 70 7.84 -1.01 -1.00
CA ALA A 70 8.62 -1.33 -2.19
C ALA A 70 8.35 -2.77 -2.67
N ARG A 71 8.29 -3.75 -1.74
CA ARG A 71 7.95 -5.13 -2.07
C ARG A 71 6.55 -5.26 -2.68
N ALA A 72 5.56 -4.52 -2.17
CA ALA A 72 4.22 -4.47 -2.73
C ALA A 72 4.21 -3.88 -4.16
N LEU A 73 4.92 -2.76 -4.36
CA LEU A 73 5.03 -2.10 -5.66
C LEU A 73 5.72 -2.97 -6.74
N GLU A 74 6.62 -3.86 -6.33
CA GLU A 74 7.29 -4.84 -7.20
C GLU A 74 6.41 -6.06 -7.54
N SER A 75 5.27 -6.24 -6.86
CA SER A 75 4.45 -7.43 -7.04
C SER A 75 3.95 -7.58 -8.48
N ALA A 76 4.02 -8.80 -9.00
CA ALA A 76 3.41 -9.17 -10.27
C ALA A 76 1.87 -9.09 -10.18
N ASP A 77 1.32 -9.37 -9.00
CA ASP A 77 -0.11 -9.21 -8.72
C ASP A 77 -0.51 -7.74 -8.81
N ARG A 78 -1.46 -7.45 -9.70
CA ARG A 78 -1.93 -6.09 -9.97
C ARG A 78 -2.61 -5.45 -8.77
N GLU A 79 -3.38 -6.21 -7.99
CA GLU A 79 -4.08 -5.67 -6.83
C GLU A 79 -3.09 -5.37 -5.71
N VAL A 80 -2.16 -6.29 -5.43
CA VAL A 80 -1.10 -6.05 -4.43
C VAL A 80 -0.26 -4.83 -4.79
N ARG A 81 0.08 -4.67 -6.09
CA ARG A 81 0.80 -3.48 -6.57
C ARG A 81 -0.02 -2.19 -6.41
N ARG A 82 -1.32 -2.22 -6.70
CA ARG A 82 -2.23 -1.09 -6.46
C ARG A 82 -2.27 -0.74 -4.96
N GLN A 83 -2.34 -1.74 -4.09
CA GLN A 83 -2.32 -1.54 -2.65
C GLN A 83 -0.97 -0.97 -2.17
N GLY A 84 0.15 -1.34 -2.82
CA GLY A 84 1.45 -0.71 -2.61
C GLY A 84 1.47 0.79 -2.97
N VAL A 85 0.78 1.20 -4.04
CA VAL A 85 0.60 2.61 -4.38
C VAL A 85 -0.18 3.35 -3.28
N VAL A 86 -1.30 2.77 -2.83
CA VAL A 86 -2.11 3.35 -1.74
C VAL A 86 -1.29 3.46 -0.45
N ALA A 87 -0.54 2.42 -0.08
CA ALA A 87 0.32 2.44 1.09
C ALA A 87 1.40 3.53 0.99
N LEU A 88 2.01 3.72 -0.19
CA LEU A 88 2.98 4.79 -0.41
C LEU A 88 2.36 6.19 -0.24
N ALA A 89 1.12 6.38 -0.70
CA ALA A 89 0.39 7.63 -0.49
C ALA A 89 0.22 7.93 1.02
N HIS A 90 -0.14 6.92 1.82
CA HIS A 90 -0.21 7.05 3.28
C HIS A 90 1.13 7.39 3.91
N VAL A 91 2.23 6.75 3.49
CA VAL A 91 3.57 7.08 4.01
C VAL A 91 3.91 8.54 3.72
N ALA A 92 3.66 9.01 2.49
CA ALA A 92 3.88 10.40 2.11
C ALA A 92 3.07 11.36 2.98
N ARG A 93 1.78 11.08 3.19
CA ARG A 93 0.87 11.93 3.97
C ARG A 93 1.23 12.00 5.44
N LEU A 94 1.55 10.86 6.06
CA LEU A 94 1.77 10.77 7.51
C LEU A 94 3.21 11.13 7.90
N HIS A 95 4.19 10.71 7.10
CA HIS A 95 5.60 10.84 7.45
C HIS A 95 6.35 11.86 6.59
N ARG A 96 5.72 12.42 5.55
CA ARG A 96 6.31 13.44 4.65
C ARG A 96 7.65 13.03 4.05
N THR A 97 7.80 11.73 3.80
CA THR A 97 9.04 11.14 3.30
C THR A 97 8.74 10.06 2.26
N VAL A 98 9.77 9.73 1.48
CA VAL A 98 9.78 8.64 0.52
C VAL A 98 11.22 8.22 0.27
N ASP A 99 11.46 6.94 -0.02
CA ASP A 99 12.78 6.49 -0.47
C ASP A 99 12.89 6.44 -2.00
N ARG A 100 14.15 6.37 -2.46
CA ARG A 100 14.46 6.31 -3.88
C ARG A 100 13.91 5.07 -4.57
N ARG A 101 13.88 3.92 -3.90
CA ARG A 101 13.42 2.65 -4.49
C ARG A 101 11.92 2.72 -4.78
N CYS A 102 11.12 3.18 -3.83
CA CYS A 102 9.69 3.45 -4.00
C CYS A 102 9.44 4.42 -5.16
N LEU A 103 10.22 5.50 -5.30
CA LEU A 103 10.09 6.41 -6.44
C LEU A 103 10.41 5.75 -7.79
N GLU A 104 11.44 4.91 -7.85
CA GLU A 104 11.82 4.19 -9.08
C GLU A 104 10.77 3.16 -9.49
N LEU A 105 10.18 2.47 -8.51
CA LEU A 105 9.08 1.53 -8.73
C LEU A 105 7.78 2.24 -9.09
N LEU A 106 7.44 3.28 -8.33
CA LEU A 106 6.26 4.10 -8.59
C LEU A 106 6.31 4.62 -10.01
N ARG A 107 7.46 5.11 -10.51
CA ARG A 107 7.62 5.60 -11.89
C ARG A 107 7.12 4.63 -12.97
N ARG A 108 7.12 3.33 -12.71
CA ARG A 108 6.64 2.28 -13.64
C ARG A 108 5.13 2.06 -13.55
N CYS A 109 4.46 2.57 -12.52
CA CYS A 109 3.01 2.55 -12.38
C CYS A 109 2.35 3.61 -13.29
N PRO A 110 1.07 3.41 -13.67
CA PRO A 110 0.27 4.44 -14.33
C PRO A 110 0.30 5.77 -13.57
N ARG A 111 0.39 6.89 -14.29
CA ARG A 111 0.39 8.26 -13.72
C ARG A 111 -0.99 8.67 -13.23
N GLY A 112 -1.05 9.72 -12.39
CA GLY A 112 -2.30 10.25 -11.83
C GLY A 112 -2.92 9.31 -10.79
N ASN A 113 -2.07 8.57 -10.10
CA ASN A 113 -2.45 7.71 -8.98
C ASN A 113 -2.33 8.48 -7.66
N GLU A 114 -2.91 7.93 -6.60
CA GLU A 114 -3.00 8.57 -5.28
C GLU A 114 -1.62 8.91 -4.68
N ALA A 115 -0.59 8.09 -4.95
CA ALA A 115 0.76 8.38 -4.48
C ALA A 115 1.39 9.57 -5.21
N ASP A 116 1.10 9.79 -6.49
CA ASP A 116 1.62 10.94 -7.23
C ASP A 116 1.15 12.26 -6.59
N ASP A 117 -0.13 12.32 -6.21
CA ASP A 117 -0.76 13.50 -5.60
C ASP A 117 -0.29 13.72 -4.15
N ASP A 118 -0.23 12.66 -3.35
CA ASP A 118 0.20 12.75 -1.96
C ASP A 118 1.70 13.05 -1.84
N LEU A 119 2.55 12.43 -2.66
CA LEU A 119 3.97 12.77 -2.70
C LEU A 119 4.17 14.25 -3.05
N TRP A 120 3.45 14.76 -4.05
CA TRP A 120 3.52 16.17 -4.41
C TRP A 120 3.02 17.12 -3.33
N SER A 121 2.00 16.71 -2.58
CA SER A 121 1.36 17.54 -1.56
C SER A 121 2.13 17.58 -0.25
N PHE A 122 2.78 16.48 0.14
CA PHE A 122 3.30 16.29 1.50
C PHE A 122 4.82 16.15 1.59
N VAL A 123 5.49 15.62 0.57
CA VAL A 123 6.96 15.44 0.60
C VAL A 123 7.65 16.73 0.13
N PRO A 124 8.77 17.15 0.76
CA PRO A 124 9.53 18.30 0.31
C PRO A 124 9.90 18.20 -1.18
N HIS A 125 9.53 19.21 -1.98
CA HIS A 125 9.69 19.15 -3.44
C HIS A 125 11.14 18.98 -3.93
N ARG A 126 12.13 19.34 -3.11
CA ARG A 126 13.56 19.12 -3.36
C ARG A 126 13.97 17.64 -3.37
N GLU A 127 13.18 16.78 -2.72
CA GLU A 127 13.37 15.32 -2.67
C GLU A 127 12.62 14.61 -3.80
N LEU A 128 11.71 15.33 -4.48
CA LEU A 128 10.91 14.77 -5.56
C LEU A 128 11.65 14.78 -6.90
N PRO A 129 11.55 13.69 -7.69
CA PRO A 129 12.25 13.57 -8.94
C PRO A 129 11.59 14.43 -10.04
N LEU A 130 12.39 14.88 -11.00
CA LEU A 130 11.93 15.74 -12.10
C LEU A 130 10.77 15.16 -12.92
N TRP A 131 10.65 13.83 -13.01
CA TRP A 131 9.54 13.22 -13.74
C TRP A 131 8.20 13.47 -13.05
N LEU A 132 8.16 13.55 -11.71
CA LEU A 132 6.95 13.82 -10.95
C LEU A 132 6.57 15.31 -11.07
N TRP A 133 7.57 16.19 -11.03
CA TRP A 133 7.42 17.60 -11.35
C TRP A 133 6.79 17.82 -12.73
N ARG A 134 7.32 17.15 -13.77
CA ARG A 134 6.80 17.26 -15.14
C ARG A 134 5.34 16.82 -15.24
N HIS A 135 4.96 15.75 -14.52
CA HIS A 135 3.59 15.28 -14.48
C HIS A 135 2.65 16.33 -13.88
N HIS A 136 2.97 16.84 -12.69
CA HIS A 136 2.14 17.82 -11.98
C HIS A 136 2.04 19.17 -12.68
N LEU A 137 3.13 19.66 -13.27
CA LEU A 137 3.11 20.89 -14.07
C LEU A 137 2.23 20.72 -15.31
N ARG A 138 2.26 19.55 -15.97
CA ARG A 138 1.40 19.26 -17.11
C ARG A 138 -0.07 19.22 -16.71
N GLU A 139 -0.42 18.56 -15.60
CA GLU A 139 -1.81 18.52 -15.10
C GLU A 139 -2.33 19.94 -14.79
N ARG A 140 -1.53 20.77 -14.12
CA ARG A 140 -1.89 22.17 -13.85
C ARG A 140 -2.09 22.99 -15.13
N LEU A 141 -1.26 22.78 -16.15
CA LEU A 141 -1.41 23.42 -17.45
C LEU A 141 -2.70 22.97 -18.14
N VAL A 142 -3.00 21.67 -18.14
CA VAL A 142 -4.23 21.12 -18.71
C VAL A 142 -5.47 21.68 -18.00
N GLU A 143 -5.47 21.73 -16.67
CA GLU A 143 -6.56 22.32 -15.89
C GLU A 143 -6.75 23.80 -16.22
N ARG A 144 -5.66 24.57 -16.34
CA ARG A 144 -5.71 25.98 -16.71
C ARG A 144 -6.26 26.19 -18.13
N LEU A 145 -5.93 25.32 -19.07
CA LEU A 145 -6.46 25.38 -20.44
C LEU A 145 -7.93 24.93 -20.51
N ARG A 146 -8.36 24.04 -19.62
CA ARG A 146 -9.77 23.61 -19.49
C ARG A 146 -10.66 24.68 -18.86
N ARG A 147 -10.09 25.63 -18.11
CA ARG A 147 -10.79 26.80 -17.57
C ARG A 147 -10.42 28.07 -18.35
N PRO A 148 -11.00 28.30 -19.55
CA PRO A 148 -10.58 29.43 -20.37
C PRO A 148 -10.91 30.78 -19.74
N PHE A 149 -11.92 30.90 -18.87
CA PHE A 149 -12.24 32.13 -18.14
C PHE A 149 -12.94 31.80 -16.82
N GLY A 150 -12.40 32.30 -15.71
CA GLY A 150 -13.01 32.34 -14.38
C GLY A 150 -12.56 33.61 -13.69
#